data_AF-A0A5R9DW01-F1
#
_entry.id   AF-A0A5R9DW01-F1
#
_cell.length_a   1.000
_cell.length_b   1.000
_cell.length_c   1.000
_cell.angle_alpha   90.00
_cell.angle_beta   90.00
_cell.angle_gamma   90.00
#
_symmetry.space_group_name_H-M   'P 1'
#
loop_
_entity.id
_entity.type
_entity.pdbx_description
1 polymer ?
#
loop_
_entity_poly.entity_id
_entity_poly.type
_entity_poly.pdbx_seq_one_letter_code
_entity_poly.pdbx_strand_id
1 'polypeptide(L)'
;MTGDLLFHLGRAQGALQVAQRLLPTPEQEGLRVGGGITAAVRTLAAIRDTIESHRGPDRTPLTPYALAFSTQPALDYMAHRTAELAWQAGRITLRLSLGIDDPGVLAGYEDARRFLDQASVLGRADTWAADMSLAALPLVLPVEPVQATPADPTHLITARLADDCERLSRAAFETMNGRTDHTLSGSDLQQLSRWTAMNRLLAGRVLLHVADHQTSEPATRSLMREAAGDLRKAAQTWQQAAAAWHRIVDVADPRAHPSLPPPSYEIVRRGEVVRLPQVVPHPATVIAHTSVIRVGQLLYGAQWRPEGGKPGEARPVEAVLADAQGAGALASTLYRLPATGWQVAVAAPVAIRRIQGGLVTDSIEHRPDRLDARMRFYPVHDRQLAAMAEAYRNVTGAEQAAAVTLLGVAQQIGTPVPRAALDATAHRMIAAHQGWSATVTARTATPQAARPSAAPLSRSAVGPSALAPQHTAPVRQQGQSR
;
A
#
# COMPACT_ATOMS: atom_id res chain seq x y z
N MET A 1 -23.51 -18.08 5.29
CA MET A 1 -22.09 -18.39 5.03
C MET A 1 -21.13 -17.70 5.99
N THR A 2 -20.90 -16.39 5.93
CA THR A 2 -19.96 -15.71 6.87
C THR A 2 -20.40 -15.85 8.32
N GLY A 3 -21.72 -15.83 8.58
CA GLY A 3 -22.29 -16.09 9.92
C GLY A 3 -22.07 -17.52 10.42
N ASP A 4 -22.17 -18.52 9.56
CA ASP A 4 -21.98 -19.94 9.92
C ASP A 4 -20.49 -20.24 10.18
N LEU A 5 -19.60 -19.67 9.35
CA LEU A 5 -18.15 -19.74 9.59
C LEU A 5 -17.79 -19.11 10.94
N LEU A 6 -18.26 -17.89 11.22
CA LEU A 6 -18.03 -17.21 12.51
C LEU A 6 -18.63 -17.98 13.69
N PHE A 7 -19.79 -18.63 13.50
CA PHE A 7 -20.40 -19.50 14.51
C PHE A 7 -19.51 -20.72 14.82
N HIS A 8 -19.02 -21.44 13.81
CA HIS A 8 -18.17 -22.61 14.01
C HIS A 8 -16.80 -22.24 14.60
N LEU A 9 -16.23 -21.09 14.22
CA LEU A 9 -15.00 -20.58 14.84
C LEU A 9 -15.21 -20.17 16.31
N GLY A 10 -16.36 -19.55 16.63
CA GLY A 10 -16.73 -19.22 18.01
C GLY A 10 -16.95 -20.47 18.87
N ARG A 11 -17.56 -21.52 18.29
CA ARG A 11 -17.73 -22.83 18.96
C ARG A 11 -16.40 -23.55 19.16
N ALA A 12 -15.52 -23.54 18.17
CA ALA A 12 -14.16 -24.06 18.29
C ALA A 12 -13.37 -23.32 19.38
N GLN A 13 -13.43 -21.98 19.39
CA GLN A 13 -12.78 -21.16 20.44
C GLN A 13 -13.34 -21.49 21.83
N GLY A 14 -14.65 -21.64 21.98
CA GLY A 14 -15.29 -22.03 23.24
C GLY A 14 -14.85 -23.41 23.71
N ALA A 15 -14.85 -24.42 22.83
CA ALA A 15 -14.40 -25.78 23.15
C ALA A 15 -12.92 -25.82 23.57
N LEU A 16 -12.08 -25.06 22.87
CA LEU A 16 -10.64 -24.93 23.16
C LEU A 16 -10.38 -24.21 24.50
N GLN A 17 -11.16 -23.18 24.83
CA GLN A 17 -11.07 -22.48 26.11
C GLN A 17 -11.54 -23.36 27.28
N VAL A 18 -12.54 -24.20 27.07
CA VAL A 18 -13.00 -25.20 28.05
C VAL A 18 -11.93 -26.26 28.27
N ALA A 19 -11.36 -26.82 27.20
CA ALA A 19 -10.25 -27.77 27.28
C ALA A 19 -9.02 -27.17 28.00
N GLN A 20 -8.71 -25.89 27.74
CA GLN A 20 -7.60 -25.19 28.39
C GLN A 20 -7.80 -25.02 29.91
N ARG A 21 -9.04 -24.85 30.38
CA ARG A 21 -9.36 -24.75 31.82
C ARG A 21 -9.28 -26.09 32.54
N LEU A 22 -9.38 -27.20 31.80
CA LEU A 22 -9.34 -28.56 32.33
C LEU A 22 -7.92 -29.15 32.33
N LEU A 23 -6.94 -28.47 31.73
CA LEU A 23 -5.53 -28.86 31.80
C LEU A 23 -4.94 -28.44 33.17
N PRO A 24 -4.17 -29.30 33.85
CA PRO A 24 -3.49 -28.93 35.09
C PRO A 24 -2.48 -27.78 34.86
N THR A 25 -2.33 -26.92 35.86
CA THR A 25 -1.42 -25.76 35.84
C THR A 25 0.02 -26.25 35.70
N PRO A 26 0.88 -25.59 34.90
CA PRO A 26 2.11 -26.20 34.45
C PRO A 26 3.22 -26.07 35.49
N GLU A 27 3.39 -27.10 36.29
CA GLU A 27 4.71 -27.48 36.78
C GLU A 27 5.02 -28.85 36.18
N GLN A 28 6.21 -28.99 35.60
CA GLN A 28 6.76 -30.17 34.93
C GLN A 28 6.50 -30.29 33.41
N GLU A 29 7.53 -29.83 32.67
CA GLU A 29 8.05 -30.39 31.42
C GLU A 29 7.05 -31.07 30.45
N GLY A 30 6.28 -30.27 29.70
CA GLY A 30 5.47 -30.78 28.58
C GLY A 30 4.80 -29.73 27.68
N LEU A 31 5.06 -28.44 27.89
CA LEU A 31 4.32 -27.32 27.26
C LEU A 31 4.75 -27.04 25.81
N ARG A 32 4.42 -27.94 24.88
CA ARG A 32 4.27 -27.60 23.45
C ARG A 32 2.80 -27.61 23.00
N VAL A 33 1.92 -28.16 23.84
CA VAL A 33 0.50 -28.41 23.57
C VAL A 33 -0.36 -27.15 23.76
N GLY A 34 -0.24 -26.45 24.89
CA GLY A 34 -0.98 -25.21 25.13
C GLY A 34 -0.68 -24.07 24.14
N GLY A 35 0.51 -24.04 23.55
CA GLY A 35 0.94 -22.96 22.65
C GLY A 35 0.23 -22.96 21.29
N GLY A 36 -0.12 -24.12 20.74
CA GLY A 36 -0.69 -24.23 19.38
C GLY A 36 -2.14 -23.77 19.27
N ILE A 37 -2.96 -24.08 20.28
CA ILE A 37 -4.37 -23.67 20.37
C ILE A 37 -4.50 -22.17 20.61
N THR A 38 -3.69 -21.64 21.52
CA THR A 38 -3.66 -20.19 21.75
C THR A 38 -3.16 -19.45 20.50
N ALA A 39 -2.24 -20.04 19.72
CA ALA A 39 -1.81 -19.45 18.45
C ALA A 39 -2.94 -19.43 17.39
N ALA A 40 -3.75 -20.47 17.28
CA ALA A 40 -4.88 -20.51 16.35
C ALA A 40 -5.98 -19.49 16.68
N VAL A 41 -6.39 -19.42 17.96
CA VAL A 41 -7.37 -18.42 18.44
C VAL A 41 -6.83 -17.00 18.26
N ARG A 42 -5.55 -16.77 18.58
CA ARG A 42 -4.89 -15.48 18.30
C ARG A 42 -4.86 -15.14 16.82
N THR A 43 -4.65 -16.11 15.94
CA THR A 43 -4.58 -15.82 14.49
C THR A 43 -5.97 -15.49 13.91
N LEU A 44 -7.03 -16.15 14.39
CA LEU A 44 -8.41 -15.84 14.00
C LEU A 44 -8.87 -14.48 14.53
N ALA A 45 -8.56 -14.18 15.80
CA ALA A 45 -8.76 -12.85 16.36
C ALA A 45 -7.97 -11.80 15.56
N ALA A 46 -6.70 -12.08 15.25
CA ALA A 46 -5.85 -11.18 14.46
C ALA A 46 -6.41 -10.88 13.07
N ILE A 47 -7.07 -11.83 12.39
CA ILE A 47 -7.74 -11.59 11.09
C ILE A 47 -8.92 -10.63 11.22
N ARG A 48 -9.77 -10.83 12.24
CA ARG A 48 -10.89 -9.91 12.52
C ARG A 48 -10.38 -8.54 12.93
N ASP A 49 -9.38 -8.51 13.82
CA ASP A 49 -8.72 -7.30 14.27
C ASP A 49 -8.00 -6.60 13.12
N THR A 50 -7.48 -7.34 12.13
CA THR A 50 -6.95 -6.77 10.87
C THR A 50 -8.05 -5.97 10.18
N ILE A 51 -9.19 -6.59 9.86
CA ILE A 51 -10.28 -5.93 9.12
C ILE A 51 -10.79 -4.71 9.89
N GLU A 52 -11.03 -4.87 11.18
CA GLU A 52 -11.52 -3.79 12.04
C GLU A 52 -10.46 -2.70 12.21
N SER A 53 -9.16 -3.02 12.21
CA SER A 53 -8.10 -1.99 12.28
C SER A 53 -8.12 -1.05 11.09
N HIS A 54 -8.60 -1.50 9.92
CA HIS A 54 -8.75 -0.67 8.72
C HIS A 54 -10.02 0.19 8.73
N ARG A 55 -10.82 0.13 9.79
CA ARG A 55 -12.06 0.88 9.97
C ARG A 55 -12.05 1.72 11.26
N GLY A 56 -12.73 2.86 11.23
CA GLY A 56 -12.88 3.74 12.38
C GLY A 56 -13.88 3.19 13.41
N PRO A 57 -14.01 3.84 14.58
CA PRO A 57 -15.02 3.50 15.58
C PRO A 57 -16.46 3.49 15.04
N ASP A 58 -16.73 4.29 14.01
CA ASP A 58 -17.98 4.39 13.27
C ASP A 58 -18.08 3.40 12.09
N ARG A 59 -17.14 2.47 11.98
CA ARG A 59 -16.94 1.50 10.88
C ARG A 59 -16.66 2.13 9.52
N THR A 60 -16.34 3.43 9.46
CA THR A 60 -15.96 4.05 8.20
C THR A 60 -14.54 3.63 7.79
N PRO A 61 -14.26 3.48 6.48
CA PRO A 61 -12.91 3.21 5.98
C PRO A 61 -11.87 4.21 6.52
N LEU A 62 -10.74 3.73 7.04
CA LEU A 62 -9.59 4.60 7.40
C LEU A 62 -8.53 4.66 6.30
N THR A 63 -8.53 3.70 5.39
CA THR A 63 -7.60 3.60 4.26
C THR A 63 -8.36 3.35 2.97
N PRO A 64 -7.78 3.64 1.79
CA PRO A 64 -8.45 3.33 0.54
C PRO A 64 -8.62 1.81 0.35
N TYR A 65 -7.77 1.01 0.99
CA TYR A 65 -7.82 -0.45 0.96
C TYR A 65 -8.92 -1.04 1.81
N ALA A 66 -9.42 -0.30 2.81
CA ALA A 66 -10.57 -0.73 3.61
C ALA A 66 -11.84 -0.93 2.77
N LEU A 67 -11.92 -0.26 1.62
CA LEU A 67 -12.98 -0.46 0.64
C LEU A 67 -12.87 -1.81 -0.09
N ALA A 68 -11.65 -2.34 -0.24
CA ALA A 68 -11.46 -3.68 -0.79
C ALA A 68 -12.11 -4.73 0.12
N PHE A 69 -12.01 -4.56 1.44
CA PHE A 69 -12.67 -5.44 2.44
C PHE A 69 -14.20 -5.36 2.47
N SER A 70 -14.84 -4.46 1.73
CA SER A 70 -16.32 -4.47 1.54
C SER A 70 -16.79 -5.24 0.31
N THR A 71 -15.88 -5.82 -0.48
CA THR A 71 -16.22 -6.57 -1.69
C THR A 71 -16.33 -8.07 -1.41
N GLN A 72 -17.19 -8.78 -2.15
CA GLN A 72 -17.35 -10.24 -2.01
C GLN A 72 -16.02 -11.01 -2.21
N PRO A 73 -15.17 -10.71 -3.22
CA PRO A 73 -13.88 -11.38 -3.38
C PRO A 73 -12.93 -11.21 -2.18
N ALA A 74 -13.05 -10.12 -1.43
CA ALA A 74 -12.27 -9.92 -0.21
C ALA A 74 -12.81 -10.69 0.97
N LEU A 75 -14.13 -10.79 1.11
CA LEU A 75 -14.75 -11.68 2.08
C LEU A 75 -14.40 -13.14 1.80
N ASP A 76 -14.37 -13.54 0.52
CA ASP A 76 -13.97 -14.87 0.08
C ASP A 76 -12.49 -15.15 0.38
N TYR A 77 -11.59 -14.16 0.18
CA TYR A 77 -10.19 -14.27 0.59
C TYR A 77 -10.05 -14.45 2.11
N MET A 78 -10.76 -13.66 2.90
CA MET A 78 -10.70 -13.77 4.36
C MET A 78 -11.29 -15.10 4.84
N ALA A 79 -12.36 -15.59 4.23
CA ALA A 79 -12.91 -16.92 4.48
C ALA A 79 -11.90 -18.02 4.12
N HIS A 80 -11.22 -17.90 2.97
CA HIS A 80 -10.19 -18.83 2.53
C HIS A 80 -9.02 -18.90 3.52
N ARG A 81 -8.47 -17.75 3.92
CA ARG A 81 -7.38 -17.67 4.91
C ARG A 81 -7.79 -18.22 6.26
N THR A 82 -9.01 -17.92 6.67
CA THR A 82 -9.61 -18.43 7.91
C THR A 82 -9.75 -19.95 7.86
N ALA A 83 -10.14 -20.51 6.71
CA ALA A 83 -10.25 -21.95 6.50
C ALA A 83 -8.89 -22.67 6.50
N GLU A 84 -7.86 -22.06 5.92
CA GLU A 84 -6.48 -22.57 5.99
C GLU A 84 -5.97 -22.61 7.44
N LEU A 85 -6.23 -21.55 8.20
CA LEU A 85 -5.86 -21.52 9.62
C LEU A 85 -6.66 -22.51 10.46
N ALA A 86 -7.97 -22.63 10.22
CA ALA A 86 -8.81 -23.60 10.89
C ALA A 86 -8.32 -25.03 10.60
N TRP A 87 -7.93 -25.32 9.35
CA TRP A 87 -7.34 -26.61 8.98
C TRP A 87 -6.03 -26.90 9.73
N GLN A 88 -5.11 -25.94 9.76
CA GLN A 88 -3.84 -26.09 10.49
C GLN A 88 -4.09 -26.28 11.99
N ALA A 89 -5.02 -25.50 12.56
CA ALA A 89 -5.42 -25.62 13.95
C ALA A 89 -6.05 -26.98 14.27
N GLY A 90 -6.88 -27.53 13.36
CA GLY A 90 -7.47 -28.86 13.51
C GLY A 90 -6.41 -29.96 13.52
N ARG A 91 -5.38 -29.85 12.66
CA ARG A 91 -4.22 -30.76 12.66
C ARG A 91 -3.39 -30.67 13.93
N ILE A 92 -3.19 -29.46 14.45
CA ILE A 92 -2.53 -29.26 15.74
C ILE A 92 -3.37 -29.93 16.82
N THR A 93 -4.67 -29.59 16.93
CA THR A 93 -5.62 -30.13 17.92
C THR A 93 -5.61 -31.66 17.93
N LEU A 94 -5.62 -32.31 16.75
CA LEU A 94 -5.47 -33.76 16.64
C LEU A 94 -4.14 -34.26 17.20
N ARG A 95 -3.01 -33.63 16.87
CA ARG A 95 -1.71 -34.06 17.42
C ARG A 95 -1.65 -33.88 18.93
N LEU A 96 -2.33 -32.88 19.46
CA LEU A 96 -2.39 -32.58 20.88
C LEU A 96 -3.27 -33.57 21.64
N SER A 97 -4.29 -34.15 20.99
CA SER A 97 -5.12 -35.18 21.60
C SER A 97 -4.44 -36.55 21.68
N LEU A 98 -3.36 -36.77 20.92
CA LEU A 98 -2.56 -38.00 20.97
C LEU A 98 -1.72 -38.01 22.26
N GLY A 99 -2.14 -38.79 23.25
CA GLY A 99 -1.47 -38.91 24.55
C GLY A 99 -2.18 -38.22 25.72
N ILE A 100 -3.46 -37.85 25.55
CA ILE A 100 -4.31 -37.37 26.65
C ILE A 100 -5.13 -38.54 27.19
N ASP A 101 -4.94 -38.85 28.47
CA ASP A 101 -5.66 -39.93 29.15
C ASP A 101 -6.96 -39.46 29.84
N ASP A 102 -7.13 -38.15 30.04
CA ASP A 102 -8.35 -37.58 30.62
C ASP A 102 -9.51 -37.55 29.59
N PRO A 103 -10.63 -38.26 29.83
CA PRO A 103 -11.74 -38.35 28.88
C PRO A 103 -12.45 -37.02 28.61
N GLY A 104 -12.51 -36.13 29.61
CA GLY A 104 -13.15 -34.82 29.49
C GLY A 104 -12.31 -33.86 28.65
N VAL A 105 -10.98 -33.89 28.83
CA VAL A 105 -10.05 -33.14 28.00
C VAL A 105 -10.06 -33.69 26.58
N LEU A 106 -9.99 -35.02 26.39
CA LEU A 106 -10.04 -35.66 25.08
C LEU A 106 -11.30 -35.28 24.30
N ALA A 107 -12.48 -35.35 24.92
CA ALA A 107 -13.74 -34.94 24.31
C ALA A 107 -13.72 -33.47 23.87
N GLY A 108 -13.10 -32.59 24.66
CA GLY A 108 -12.92 -31.17 24.30
C GLY A 108 -12.03 -30.96 23.07
N TYR A 109 -10.96 -31.75 22.92
CA TYR A 109 -10.10 -31.73 21.72
C TYR A 109 -10.82 -32.29 20.49
N GLU A 110 -11.61 -33.34 20.64
CA GLU A 110 -12.41 -33.92 19.56
C GLU A 110 -13.48 -32.96 19.06
N ASP A 111 -14.20 -32.29 19.95
CA ASP A 111 -15.17 -31.26 19.59
C ASP A 111 -14.51 -30.05 18.93
N ALA A 112 -13.38 -29.57 19.47
CA ALA A 112 -12.62 -28.49 18.87
C ALA A 112 -12.17 -28.86 17.44
N ARG A 113 -11.63 -30.07 17.25
CA ARG A 113 -11.24 -30.57 15.94
C ARG A 113 -12.43 -30.62 15.00
N ARG A 114 -13.56 -31.17 15.42
CA ARG A 114 -14.77 -31.25 14.59
C ARG A 114 -15.22 -29.87 14.11
N PHE A 115 -15.25 -28.88 14.99
CA PHE A 115 -15.64 -27.52 14.62
C PHE A 115 -14.60 -26.83 13.73
N LEU A 116 -13.30 -27.08 13.91
CA LEU A 116 -12.24 -26.57 13.05
C LEU A 116 -12.25 -27.21 11.65
N ASP A 117 -12.50 -28.51 11.56
CA ASP A 117 -12.65 -29.24 10.30
C ASP A 117 -13.89 -28.74 9.54
N GLN A 118 -15.01 -28.50 10.24
CA GLN A 118 -16.21 -27.90 9.65
C GLN A 118 -15.96 -26.45 9.17
N ALA A 119 -15.28 -25.62 9.96
CA ALA A 119 -14.90 -24.27 9.56
C ALA A 119 -13.96 -24.27 8.34
N SER A 120 -13.04 -25.23 8.26
CA SER A 120 -12.16 -25.40 7.10
C SER A 120 -12.92 -25.79 5.84
N VAL A 121 -13.84 -26.75 5.92
CA VAL A 121 -14.66 -27.17 4.77
C VAL A 121 -15.57 -26.03 4.31
N LEU A 122 -16.29 -25.39 5.23
CA LEU A 122 -17.22 -24.30 4.91
C LEU A 122 -16.49 -23.06 4.37
N GLY A 123 -15.31 -22.74 4.88
CA GLY A 123 -14.53 -21.60 4.40
C GLY A 123 -13.69 -21.90 3.16
N ARG A 124 -13.61 -23.16 2.69
CA ARG A 124 -13.05 -23.52 1.37
C ARG A 124 -14.15 -23.73 0.32
N ALA A 125 -15.35 -24.10 0.74
CA ALA A 125 -16.52 -24.07 -0.11
C ALA A 125 -16.76 -22.62 -0.56
N ASP A 126 -16.78 -22.40 -1.87
CA ASP A 126 -17.08 -21.12 -2.51
C ASP A 126 -16.04 -19.99 -2.44
N THR A 127 -14.78 -20.24 -2.02
CA THR A 127 -13.71 -19.20 -2.05
C THR A 127 -12.81 -19.24 -3.28
N TRP A 128 -13.26 -19.85 -4.37
CA TRP A 128 -12.50 -19.94 -5.64
C TRP A 128 -12.35 -18.58 -6.35
N ALA A 129 -13.20 -17.61 -5.99
CA ALA A 129 -13.11 -16.22 -6.44
C ALA A 129 -12.32 -15.31 -5.47
N ALA A 130 -11.62 -15.88 -4.47
CA ALA A 130 -10.84 -15.12 -3.51
C ALA A 130 -9.76 -14.25 -4.17
N ASP A 131 -9.74 -12.96 -3.84
CA ASP A 131 -8.70 -12.06 -4.30
C ASP A 131 -7.43 -12.23 -3.46
N MET A 132 -6.51 -13.05 -3.97
CA MET A 132 -5.22 -13.34 -3.31
C MET A 132 -4.31 -12.11 -3.17
N SER A 133 -4.59 -11.00 -3.87
CA SER A 133 -3.81 -9.77 -3.73
C SER A 133 -3.93 -9.15 -2.34
N LEU A 134 -5.02 -9.44 -1.62
CA LEU A 134 -5.26 -8.98 -0.24
C LEU A 134 -4.25 -9.51 0.77
N ALA A 135 -3.51 -10.56 0.42
CA ALA A 135 -2.35 -11.02 1.20
C ALA A 135 -1.26 -9.96 1.37
N ALA A 136 -1.26 -8.94 0.50
CA ALA A 136 -0.29 -7.85 0.54
C ALA A 136 -0.67 -6.71 1.51
N LEU A 137 -1.85 -6.75 2.13
CA LEU A 137 -2.23 -5.78 3.15
C LEU A 137 -1.56 -6.12 4.49
N PRO A 138 -1.13 -5.09 5.24
CA PRO A 138 -0.64 -5.33 6.59
C PRO A 138 -1.78 -5.88 7.46
N LEU A 139 -1.43 -6.87 8.29
CA LEU A 139 -2.33 -7.49 9.27
C LEU A 139 -2.75 -6.51 10.37
N VAL A 140 -1.94 -5.50 10.66
CA VAL A 140 -2.33 -4.43 11.58
C VAL A 140 -1.93 -3.13 10.92
N LEU A 141 -2.84 -2.15 10.88
CA LEU A 141 -2.49 -0.85 10.36
C LEU A 141 -1.35 -0.24 11.20
N PRO A 142 -0.24 0.18 10.57
CA PRO A 142 0.75 0.98 11.26
C PRO A 142 0.12 2.35 11.54
N VAL A 143 -0.24 2.62 12.80
CA VAL A 143 -0.93 3.86 13.19
C VAL A 143 0.07 4.95 13.62
N GLU A 144 1.01 4.61 14.52
CA GLU A 144 1.93 5.61 15.06
C GLU A 144 3.14 5.82 14.13
N PRO A 145 3.55 7.08 13.90
CA PRO A 145 4.76 7.37 13.15
C PRO A 145 6.00 6.92 13.95
N VAL A 146 6.75 5.97 13.40
CA VAL A 146 8.01 5.50 13.99
C VAL A 146 9.16 6.21 13.30
N GLN A 147 9.69 7.24 13.95
CA GLN A 147 10.85 7.98 13.43
C GLN A 147 12.05 7.06 13.20
N ALA A 148 12.79 7.31 12.13
CA ALA A 148 14.00 6.57 11.83
C ALA A 148 15.11 6.97 12.80
N THR A 149 15.74 5.98 13.42
CA THR A 149 16.85 6.20 14.34
C THR A 149 18.14 5.56 13.80
N PRO A 150 19.34 6.03 14.19
CA PRO A 150 20.58 5.37 13.80
C PRO A 150 20.79 3.99 14.43
N ALA A 151 19.99 3.66 15.46
CA ALA A 151 19.95 2.33 16.08
C ALA A 151 19.05 1.36 15.31
N ASP A 152 18.32 1.84 14.29
CA ASP A 152 17.44 1.00 13.48
C ASP A 152 18.27 -0.04 12.71
N PRO A 153 17.95 -1.34 12.82
CA PRO A 153 18.65 -2.36 12.05
C PRO A 153 18.32 -2.21 10.56
N THR A 154 19.35 -2.19 9.71
CA THR A 154 19.20 -1.91 8.27
C THR A 154 18.39 -2.95 7.52
N HIS A 155 18.45 -4.22 7.95
CA HIS A 155 17.66 -5.31 7.38
C HIS A 155 16.14 -5.16 7.58
N LEU A 156 15.69 -4.28 8.48
CA LEU A 156 14.26 -3.96 8.65
C LEU A 156 13.80 -2.74 7.85
N ILE A 157 14.71 -2.05 7.14
CA ILE A 157 14.38 -0.79 6.46
C ILE A 157 13.27 -0.97 5.43
N THR A 158 13.30 -2.03 4.63
CA THR A 158 12.29 -2.28 3.58
C THR A 158 10.90 -2.53 4.16
N ALA A 159 10.80 -3.30 5.24
CA ALA A 159 9.55 -3.51 5.97
C ALA A 159 9.03 -2.20 6.59
N ARG A 160 9.90 -1.41 7.23
CA ARG A 160 9.50 -0.13 7.83
C ARG A 160 9.12 0.92 6.78
N LEU A 161 9.76 0.90 5.62
CA LEU A 161 9.41 1.75 4.49
C LEU A 161 8.02 1.41 3.94
N ALA A 162 7.68 0.12 3.89
CA ALA A 162 6.33 -0.33 3.56
C ALA A 162 5.31 0.24 4.56
N ASP A 163 5.57 0.18 5.86
CA ASP A 163 4.68 0.76 6.88
C ASP A 163 4.53 2.28 6.73
N ASP A 164 5.62 2.99 6.42
CA ASP A 164 5.59 4.45 6.18
C ASP A 164 4.73 4.80 4.95
N CYS A 165 4.77 3.98 3.90
CA CYS A 165 3.87 4.10 2.75
C CYS A 165 2.39 3.88 3.13
N GLU A 166 2.08 2.96 4.03
CA GLU A 166 0.70 2.75 4.53
C GLU A 166 0.22 3.96 5.33
N ARG A 167 1.05 4.49 6.24
CA ARG A 167 0.73 5.68 7.04
C ARG A 167 0.47 6.90 6.16
N LEU A 168 1.28 7.10 5.12
CA LEU A 168 1.09 8.18 4.15
C LEU A 168 -0.17 7.96 3.29
N SER A 169 -0.45 6.72 2.88
CA SER A 169 -1.68 6.37 2.16
C SER A 169 -2.92 6.71 2.98
N ARG A 170 -2.90 6.36 4.26
CA ARG A 170 -3.93 6.73 5.23
C ARG A 170 -4.10 8.24 5.33
N ALA A 171 -3.01 8.99 5.56
CA ALA A 171 -3.07 10.44 5.68
C ALA A 171 -3.65 11.11 4.43
N ALA A 172 -3.29 10.62 3.23
CA ALA A 172 -3.88 11.09 1.98
C ALA A 172 -5.38 10.78 1.90
N PHE A 173 -5.79 9.59 2.33
CA PHE A 173 -7.20 9.18 2.33
C PHE A 173 -8.05 9.97 3.33
N GLU A 174 -7.58 10.15 4.56
CA GLU A 174 -8.27 10.97 5.56
C GLU A 174 -8.35 12.44 5.10
N THR A 175 -7.29 12.95 4.45
CA THR A 175 -7.30 14.27 3.81
C THR A 175 -8.39 14.34 2.75
N MET A 176 -8.53 13.37 1.85
CA MET A 176 -9.61 13.40 0.85
C MET A 176 -11.01 13.40 1.48
N ASN A 177 -11.19 12.65 2.57
CA ASN A 177 -12.51 12.46 3.20
C ASN A 177 -12.85 13.45 4.32
N GLY A 178 -11.93 14.34 4.72
CA GLY A 178 -12.21 15.36 5.74
C GLY A 178 -12.29 14.80 7.15
N ARG A 179 -11.54 13.73 7.41
CA ARG A 179 -11.62 12.95 8.65
C ARG A 179 -10.45 13.19 9.61
N THR A 180 -9.55 14.12 9.29
CA THR A 180 -8.42 14.44 10.17
C THR A 180 -8.77 15.61 11.09
N ASP A 181 -8.54 15.42 12.39
CA ASP A 181 -8.50 16.53 13.36
C ASP A 181 -7.33 17.49 13.06
N HIS A 182 -6.32 17.00 12.34
CA HIS A 182 -5.16 17.75 11.88
C HIS A 182 -5.27 18.01 10.38
N THR A 183 -5.65 19.22 9.98
CA THR A 183 -5.66 19.61 8.57
C THR A 183 -4.24 19.85 8.06
N LEU A 184 -3.92 19.35 6.86
CA LEU A 184 -2.65 19.68 6.19
C LEU A 184 -2.59 21.18 5.91
N SER A 185 -1.63 21.87 6.52
CA SER A 185 -1.34 23.28 6.25
C SER A 185 -0.62 23.47 4.92
N GLY A 186 -0.50 24.73 4.47
CA GLY A 186 0.33 25.07 3.32
C GLY A 186 1.81 24.73 3.53
N SER A 187 2.31 24.95 4.76
CA SER A 187 3.68 24.58 5.16
C SER A 187 3.89 23.06 5.10
N ASP A 188 2.93 22.26 5.56
CA ASP A 188 2.99 20.80 5.48
C ASP A 188 3.01 20.32 4.02
N LEU A 189 2.13 20.86 3.16
CA LEU A 189 2.07 20.50 1.74
C LEU A 189 3.38 20.81 1.01
N GLN A 190 4.00 21.96 1.29
CA GLN A 190 5.29 22.32 0.72
C GLN A 190 6.41 21.38 1.21
N GLN A 191 6.48 21.11 2.51
CA GLN A 191 7.49 20.21 3.08
C GLN A 191 7.31 18.77 2.60
N LEU A 192 6.08 18.26 2.60
CA LEU A 192 5.72 16.94 2.08
C LEU A 192 6.18 16.78 0.63
N SER A 193 5.97 17.80 -0.20
CA SER A 193 6.45 17.81 -1.59
C SER A 193 7.98 17.76 -1.69
N ARG A 194 8.70 18.53 -0.87
CA ARG A 194 10.18 18.51 -0.83
C ARG A 194 10.73 17.16 -0.38
N TRP A 195 10.19 16.59 0.69
CA TRP A 195 10.62 15.28 1.19
C TRP A 195 10.31 14.18 0.19
N THR A 196 9.14 14.21 -0.45
CA THR A 196 8.77 13.21 -1.47
C THR A 196 9.69 13.31 -2.69
N ALA A 197 10.01 14.52 -3.15
CA ALA A 197 10.99 14.70 -4.23
C ALA A 197 12.36 14.09 -3.90
N MET A 198 12.90 14.36 -2.71
CA MET A 198 14.17 13.79 -2.30
C MET A 198 14.10 12.27 -2.15
N ASN A 199 12.98 11.73 -1.66
CA ASN A 199 12.76 10.30 -1.56
C ASN A 199 12.87 9.62 -2.94
N ARG A 200 12.24 10.21 -3.97
CA ARG A 200 12.36 9.71 -5.36
C ARG A 200 13.80 9.76 -5.89
N LEU A 201 14.54 10.83 -5.61
CA LEU A 201 15.95 10.94 -6.02
C LEU A 201 16.82 9.87 -5.33
N LEU A 202 16.63 9.63 -4.04
CA LEU A 202 17.35 8.60 -3.30
C LEU A 202 17.00 7.19 -3.78
N ALA A 203 15.72 6.91 -4.00
CA ALA A 203 15.27 5.64 -4.55
C ALA A 203 15.87 5.39 -5.95
N GLY A 204 15.89 6.41 -6.81
CA GLY A 204 16.55 6.33 -8.12
C GLY A 204 18.06 6.09 -7.99
N ARG A 205 18.72 6.72 -7.01
CA ARG A 205 20.14 6.50 -6.74
C ARG A 205 20.43 5.06 -6.28
N VAL A 206 19.56 4.48 -5.45
CA VAL A 206 19.65 3.06 -5.05
C VAL A 206 19.58 2.15 -6.29
N LEU A 207 18.64 2.39 -7.21
CA LEU A 207 18.52 1.59 -8.43
C LEU A 207 19.74 1.71 -9.35
N LEU A 208 20.27 2.92 -9.52
CA LEU A 208 21.51 3.12 -10.30
C LEU A 208 22.69 2.38 -9.66
N HIS A 209 22.84 2.49 -8.33
CA HIS A 209 23.89 1.81 -7.59
C HIS A 209 23.85 0.29 -7.81
N VAL A 210 22.66 -0.31 -7.73
CA VAL A 210 22.45 -1.73 -8.00
C VAL A 210 22.73 -2.07 -9.48
N ALA A 211 22.23 -1.26 -10.41
CA ALA A 211 22.42 -1.50 -11.85
C ALA A 211 23.88 -1.39 -12.32
N ASP A 212 24.70 -0.60 -11.63
CA ASP A 212 26.10 -0.37 -12.00
C ASP A 212 27.03 -1.45 -11.42
N HIS A 213 26.69 -2.04 -10.26
CA HIS A 213 27.58 -2.95 -9.54
C HIS A 213 27.13 -4.42 -9.52
N GLN A 214 25.89 -4.72 -9.92
CA GLN A 214 25.40 -6.11 -9.96
C GLN A 214 25.70 -6.79 -11.29
N THR A 215 25.96 -8.10 -11.26
CA THR A 215 26.14 -8.99 -12.43
C THR A 215 24.82 -9.43 -13.08
N SER A 216 23.71 -8.77 -12.77
CA SER A 216 22.38 -9.04 -13.34
C SER A 216 22.36 -8.95 -14.86
N GLU A 217 21.40 -9.66 -15.47
CA GLU A 217 21.16 -9.63 -16.91
C GLU A 217 21.11 -8.19 -17.46
N PRO A 218 21.69 -7.91 -18.64
CA PRO A 218 21.72 -6.57 -19.23
C PRO A 218 20.34 -5.89 -19.32
N ALA A 219 19.29 -6.66 -19.62
CA ALA A 219 17.91 -6.18 -19.69
C ALA A 219 17.43 -5.62 -18.34
N THR A 220 17.65 -6.36 -17.25
CA THR A 220 17.30 -5.94 -15.88
C THR A 220 18.05 -4.68 -15.47
N ARG A 221 19.35 -4.58 -15.79
CA ARG A 221 20.13 -3.37 -15.52
C ARG A 221 19.62 -2.16 -16.30
N SER A 222 19.20 -2.35 -17.56
CA SER A 222 18.60 -1.28 -18.37
C SER A 222 17.29 -0.78 -17.76
N LEU A 223 16.39 -1.69 -17.37
CA LEU A 223 15.12 -1.35 -16.73
C LEU A 223 15.30 -0.63 -15.38
N MET A 224 16.30 -1.01 -14.58
CA MET A 224 16.63 -0.29 -13.35
C MET A 224 17.09 1.15 -13.60
N ARG A 225 17.90 1.38 -14.65
CA ARG A 225 18.31 2.73 -15.05
C ARG A 225 17.13 3.55 -15.58
N GLU A 226 16.23 2.92 -16.32
CA GLU A 226 14.98 3.54 -16.78
C GLU A 226 14.08 3.94 -15.60
N ALA A 227 13.86 3.03 -14.65
CA ALA A 227 13.09 3.31 -13.43
C ALA A 227 13.70 4.45 -12.61
N ALA A 228 15.04 4.51 -12.50
CA ALA A 228 15.73 5.63 -11.87
C ALA A 228 15.50 6.96 -12.62
N GLY A 229 15.45 6.92 -13.96
CA GLY A 229 15.10 8.05 -14.81
C GLY A 229 13.68 8.55 -14.56
N ASP A 230 12.71 7.65 -14.46
CA ASP A 230 11.31 8.03 -14.18
C ASP A 230 11.10 8.52 -12.75
N LEU A 231 11.79 7.94 -11.76
CA LEU A 231 11.82 8.48 -10.39
C LEU A 231 12.42 9.89 -10.36
N ARG A 232 13.44 10.18 -11.18
CA ARG A 232 13.98 11.54 -11.31
C ARG A 232 12.96 12.52 -11.89
N LYS A 233 12.19 12.11 -12.90
CA LYS A 233 11.09 12.94 -13.45
C LYS A 233 10.01 13.19 -12.39
N ALA A 234 9.62 12.16 -11.63
CA ALA A 234 8.70 12.31 -10.51
C ALA A 234 9.24 13.26 -9.43
N ALA A 235 10.54 13.21 -9.12
CA ALA A 235 11.16 14.16 -8.20
C ALA A 235 11.05 15.61 -8.70
N GLN A 236 11.25 15.84 -10.01
CA GLN A 236 11.15 17.17 -10.61
C GLN A 236 9.73 17.73 -10.53
N THR A 237 8.70 16.92 -10.80
CA THR A 237 7.31 17.37 -10.69
C THR A 237 6.93 17.67 -9.24
N TRP A 238 7.42 16.89 -8.26
CA TRP A 238 7.26 17.22 -6.84
C TRP A 238 7.98 18.51 -6.44
N GLN A 239 9.18 18.77 -6.98
CA GLN A 239 9.87 20.04 -6.76
C GLN A 239 9.10 21.22 -7.34
N GLN A 240 8.49 21.07 -8.52
CA GLN A 240 7.60 22.08 -9.11
C GLN A 240 6.37 22.32 -8.23
N ALA A 241 5.74 21.27 -7.71
CA ALA A 241 4.64 21.38 -6.76
C ALA A 241 5.06 22.11 -5.47
N ALA A 242 6.26 21.84 -4.95
CA ALA A 242 6.81 22.58 -3.81
C ALA A 242 7.11 24.06 -4.14
N ALA A 243 7.61 24.33 -5.35
CA ALA A 243 7.93 25.67 -5.82
C ALA A 243 6.68 26.54 -6.03
N ALA A 244 5.52 25.92 -6.33
CA ALA A 244 4.24 26.63 -6.43
C ALA A 244 3.83 27.36 -5.12
N TRP A 245 4.40 26.97 -3.97
CA TRP A 245 4.19 27.61 -2.67
C TRP A 245 5.14 28.79 -2.40
N HIS A 246 6.11 29.09 -3.26
CA HIS A 246 7.21 30.02 -2.96
C HIS A 246 6.75 31.43 -2.50
N ARG A 247 5.60 31.91 -3.00
CA ARG A 247 5.04 33.23 -2.70
C ARG A 247 3.67 33.17 -2.01
N ILE A 248 3.31 32.00 -1.49
CA ILE A 248 2.01 31.75 -0.88
C ILE A 248 2.26 31.26 0.53
N VAL A 249 1.64 31.95 1.49
CA VAL A 249 1.81 31.67 2.91
C VAL A 249 0.46 31.32 3.50
N ASP A 250 0.45 30.24 4.26
CA ASP A 250 -0.66 29.90 5.14
C ASP A 250 -0.51 30.69 6.44
N VAL A 251 -1.43 31.63 6.69
CA VAL A 251 -1.38 32.49 7.88
C VAL A 251 -1.59 31.68 9.17
N ALA A 252 -2.31 30.55 9.09
CA ALA A 252 -2.50 29.67 10.23
C ALA A 252 -1.23 28.86 10.56
N ASP A 253 -0.30 28.73 9.60
CA ASP A 253 0.95 28.00 9.77
C ASP A 253 2.08 28.51 8.86
N PRO A 254 2.82 29.54 9.29
CA PRO A 254 3.87 30.17 8.49
C PRO A 254 5.23 29.47 8.57
N ARG A 255 5.32 28.23 9.08
CA ARG A 255 6.60 27.54 9.35
C ARG A 255 7.57 27.48 8.17
N ALA A 256 7.06 27.32 6.96
CA ALA A 256 7.91 27.23 5.77
C ALA A 256 8.37 28.61 5.23
N HIS A 257 7.83 29.70 5.78
CA HIS A 257 8.11 31.09 5.40
C HIS A 257 8.32 31.98 6.65
N PRO A 258 9.46 31.83 7.35
CA PRO A 258 9.75 32.57 8.60
C PRO A 258 9.95 34.09 8.40
N SER A 259 9.89 34.57 7.15
CA SER A 259 10.10 35.96 6.75
C SER A 259 8.83 36.81 6.76
N LEU A 260 7.69 36.28 7.23
CA LEU A 260 6.54 37.13 7.55
C LEU A 260 6.95 38.19 8.57
N PRO A 261 6.50 39.44 8.42
CA PRO A 261 6.87 40.50 9.34
C PRO A 261 6.51 40.11 10.77
N PRO A 262 7.47 40.11 11.70
CA PRO A 262 7.18 39.91 13.12
C PRO A 262 6.22 41.00 13.63
N PRO A 263 5.56 40.78 14.77
CA PRO A 263 4.72 41.80 15.40
C PRO A 263 5.43 43.17 15.47
N SER A 264 4.68 44.25 15.24
CA SER A 264 5.19 45.61 15.07
C SER A 264 5.90 46.17 16.32
N TYR A 265 6.69 47.23 16.14
CA TYR A 265 7.48 47.91 17.17
C TYR A 265 6.67 48.32 18.43
N GLU A 266 5.37 48.60 18.30
CA GLU A 266 4.50 48.89 19.46
C GLU A 266 4.25 47.68 20.36
N ILE A 267 4.21 46.46 19.79
CA ILE A 267 3.98 45.20 20.50
C ILE A 267 5.25 44.82 21.30
N VAL A 268 6.42 44.96 20.68
CA VAL A 268 7.71 44.70 21.33
C VAL A 268 8.01 45.71 22.45
N ARG A 269 7.63 46.99 22.30
CA ARG A 269 7.85 48.05 23.31
C ARG A 269 7.03 47.86 24.58
N ARG A 270 5.93 47.08 24.52
CA ARG A 270 5.16 46.63 25.70
C ARG A 270 5.75 45.39 26.39
N GLY A 271 6.81 44.79 25.84
CA GLY A 271 7.39 43.54 26.33
C GLY A 271 6.74 42.27 25.75
N GLU A 272 5.89 42.40 24.72
CA GLU A 272 5.10 41.30 24.15
C GLU A 272 5.83 40.61 22.98
N VAL A 273 7.08 40.19 23.16
CA VAL A 273 7.77 39.36 22.15
C VAL A 273 7.16 37.96 22.15
N VAL A 274 6.15 37.76 21.31
CA VAL A 274 5.55 36.44 21.09
C VAL A 274 6.44 35.67 20.13
N ARG A 275 7.17 34.66 20.62
CA ARG A 275 7.61 33.55 19.75
C ARG A 275 6.36 33.03 19.05
N LEU A 276 6.33 33.07 17.72
CA LEU A 276 5.29 32.37 16.95
C LEU A 276 5.19 30.94 17.50
N PRO A 277 3.99 30.42 17.80
CA PRO A 277 3.86 29.07 18.34
C PRO A 277 4.51 28.10 17.37
N GLN A 278 5.36 27.20 17.89
CA GLN A 278 5.82 26.05 17.12
C GLN A 278 4.58 25.24 16.76
N VAL A 279 4.10 25.36 15.53
CA VAL A 279 3.01 24.53 15.03
C VAL A 279 3.58 23.13 14.81
N VAL A 280 2.99 22.14 15.48
CA VAL A 280 3.40 20.74 15.35
C VAL A 280 3.17 20.31 13.90
N PRO A 281 4.18 19.75 13.19
CA PRO A 281 3.99 19.27 11.82
C PRO A 281 2.91 18.20 11.74
N HIS A 282 2.16 18.24 10.65
CA HIS A 282 1.25 17.16 10.34
C HIS A 282 2.02 15.83 10.28
N PRO A 283 1.51 14.72 10.86
CA PRO A 283 2.20 13.44 10.89
C PRO A 283 2.70 12.97 9.52
N ALA A 284 1.94 13.23 8.45
CA ALA A 284 2.35 12.92 7.08
C ALA A 284 3.71 13.55 6.69
N THR A 285 3.98 14.78 7.11
CA THR A 285 5.26 15.46 6.86
C THR A 285 6.41 14.73 7.56
N VAL A 286 6.19 14.32 8.82
CA VAL A 286 7.15 13.55 9.62
C VAL A 286 7.42 12.17 9.01
N ILE A 287 6.37 11.49 8.52
CA ILE A 287 6.50 10.18 7.88
C ILE A 287 7.24 10.30 6.54
N ALA A 288 6.96 11.33 5.74
CA ALA A 288 7.68 11.55 4.49
C ALA A 288 9.17 11.81 4.73
N HIS A 289 9.51 12.62 5.73
CA HIS A 289 10.90 12.82 6.17
C HIS A 289 11.55 11.52 6.66
N THR A 290 10.82 10.74 7.47
CA THR A 290 11.28 9.43 7.96
C THR A 290 11.57 8.47 6.80
N SER A 291 10.71 8.42 5.78
CA SER A 291 10.89 7.57 4.60
C SER A 291 12.14 7.95 3.79
N VAL A 292 12.47 9.25 3.69
CA VAL A 292 13.73 9.73 3.11
C VAL A 292 14.91 9.17 3.89
N ILE A 293 14.90 9.30 5.22
CA ILE A 293 15.97 8.78 6.08
C ILE A 293 16.14 7.29 5.83
N ARG A 294 15.06 6.52 5.80
CA ARG A 294 15.11 5.06 5.57
C ARG A 294 15.73 4.69 4.22
N VAL A 295 15.32 5.33 3.13
CA VAL A 295 15.91 5.06 1.80
C VAL A 295 17.39 5.48 1.76
N GLY A 296 17.74 6.60 2.38
CA GLY A 296 19.14 7.01 2.48
C GLY A 296 19.97 6.12 3.40
N GLN A 297 19.41 5.59 4.49
CA GLN A 297 20.06 4.61 5.37
C GLN A 297 20.28 3.27 4.67
N LEU A 298 19.34 2.86 3.82
CA LEU A 298 19.50 1.68 2.96
C LEU A 298 20.75 1.84 2.08
N LEU A 299 20.95 3.02 1.50
CA LEU A 299 22.06 3.31 0.57
C LEU A 299 23.39 3.64 1.26
N TYR A 300 23.39 4.51 2.27
CA TYR A 300 24.60 5.12 2.86
C TYR A 300 24.87 4.65 4.30
N GLY A 301 23.98 3.85 4.90
CA GLY A 301 24.15 3.29 6.24
C GLY A 301 23.33 4.00 7.32
N ALA A 302 23.22 3.36 8.48
CA ALA A 302 22.30 3.74 9.55
C ALA A 302 22.48 5.18 10.09
N GLN A 303 23.69 5.74 9.98
CA GLN A 303 23.99 7.10 10.44
C GLN A 303 23.56 8.18 9.45
N TRP A 304 23.16 7.82 8.22
CA TRP A 304 22.83 8.79 7.21
C TRP A 304 21.57 9.58 7.56
N ARG A 305 21.65 10.91 7.38
CA ARG A 305 20.53 11.84 7.52
C ARG A 305 20.64 12.94 6.46
N PRO A 306 19.51 13.45 5.94
CA PRO A 306 19.53 14.50 4.91
C PRO A 306 20.09 15.83 5.44
N GLU A 307 20.03 16.09 6.74
CA GLU A 307 20.60 17.30 7.37
C GLU A 307 22.12 17.21 7.57
N GLY A 308 22.70 16.00 7.46
CA GLY A 308 24.09 15.69 7.87
C GLY A 308 25.19 16.15 6.91
N GLY A 309 24.92 17.08 5.99
CA GLY A 309 25.88 17.52 4.97
C GLY A 309 26.03 16.53 3.82
N LYS A 310 27.22 16.46 3.20
CA LYS A 310 27.45 15.61 2.01
C LYS A 310 27.33 14.13 2.39
N PRO A 311 26.56 13.32 1.63
CA PRO A 311 26.48 11.88 1.88
C PRO A 311 27.88 11.23 1.81
N GLY A 312 28.12 10.25 2.69
CA GLY A 312 29.28 9.38 2.62
C GLY A 312 29.25 8.44 1.41
N GLU A 313 30.18 7.49 1.37
CA GLU A 313 30.21 6.46 0.33
C GLU A 313 28.98 5.54 0.43
N ALA A 314 28.49 5.09 -0.72
CA ALA A 314 27.40 4.12 -0.76
C ALA A 314 27.87 2.77 -0.20
N ARG A 315 26.98 2.08 0.50
CA ARG A 315 27.23 0.73 1.01
C ARG A 315 27.48 -0.25 -0.15
N PRO A 316 28.20 -1.36 0.09
CA PRO A 316 28.33 -2.44 -0.88
C PRO A 316 26.97 -2.91 -1.39
N VAL A 317 26.87 -3.18 -2.69
CA VAL A 317 25.61 -3.55 -3.35
C VAL A 317 25.03 -4.85 -2.76
N GLU A 318 25.90 -5.77 -2.35
CA GLU A 318 25.54 -7.05 -1.72
C GLU A 318 24.80 -6.83 -0.40
N ALA A 319 25.24 -5.85 0.39
CA ALA A 319 24.60 -5.52 1.66
C ALA A 319 23.22 -4.86 1.45
N VAL A 320 23.11 -3.97 0.45
CA VAL A 320 21.83 -3.35 0.06
C VAL A 320 20.83 -4.40 -0.40
N LEU A 321 21.27 -5.32 -1.26
CA LEU A 321 20.42 -6.39 -1.79
C LEU A 321 20.08 -7.43 -0.72
N ALA A 322 20.99 -7.76 0.19
CA ALA A 322 20.70 -8.66 1.31
C ALA A 322 19.61 -8.09 2.21
N ASP A 323 19.73 -6.80 2.61
CA ASP A 323 18.72 -6.12 3.42
C ASP A 323 17.38 -6.00 2.69
N ALA A 324 17.41 -5.85 1.35
CA ALA A 324 16.20 -5.77 0.53
C ALA A 324 15.63 -7.13 0.09
N GLN A 325 16.29 -8.24 0.41
CA GLN A 325 15.95 -9.60 -0.03
C GLN A 325 15.99 -9.79 -1.55
N GLY A 326 16.95 -9.13 -2.20
CA GLY A 326 17.21 -9.22 -3.63
C GLY A 326 16.64 -8.06 -4.45
N ALA A 327 17.02 -8.02 -5.72
CA ALA A 327 16.73 -6.91 -6.62
C ALA A 327 15.22 -6.76 -6.95
N GLY A 328 14.50 -7.86 -7.10
CA GLY A 328 13.06 -7.81 -7.36
C GLY A 328 12.26 -7.40 -6.13
N ALA A 329 12.64 -7.84 -4.94
CA ALA A 329 12.03 -7.42 -3.67
C ALA A 329 12.34 -5.94 -3.37
N LEU A 330 13.54 -5.47 -3.70
CA LEU A 330 13.89 -4.04 -3.69
C LEU A 330 12.97 -3.24 -4.61
N ALA A 331 12.82 -3.63 -5.87
CA ALA A 331 11.95 -2.94 -6.82
C ALA A 331 10.47 -2.94 -6.36
N SER A 332 9.99 -4.06 -5.83
CA SER A 332 8.65 -4.19 -5.24
C SER A 332 8.45 -3.27 -4.03
N THR A 333 9.46 -3.13 -3.18
CA THR A 333 9.42 -2.22 -2.03
C THR A 333 9.43 -0.76 -2.49
N LEU A 334 10.35 -0.40 -3.39
CA LEU A 334 10.45 0.96 -3.91
C LEU A 334 9.23 1.37 -4.73
N TYR A 335 8.51 0.43 -5.37
CA TYR A 335 7.23 0.70 -6.05
C TYR A 335 6.17 1.33 -5.14
N ARG A 336 6.17 0.99 -3.84
CA ARG A 336 5.20 1.57 -2.89
C ARG A 336 5.38 3.08 -2.74
N LEU A 337 6.59 3.59 -2.98
CA LEU A 337 6.88 5.00 -2.91
C LEU A 337 6.05 5.81 -3.92
N PRO A 338 6.17 5.63 -5.25
CA PRO A 338 5.36 6.34 -6.22
C PRO A 338 3.86 5.99 -6.12
N ALA A 339 3.50 4.74 -5.77
CA ALA A 339 2.09 4.37 -5.59
C ALA A 339 1.39 5.19 -4.50
N THR A 340 2.06 5.41 -3.35
CA THR A 340 1.57 6.28 -2.29
C THR A 340 1.71 7.76 -2.65
N GLY A 341 2.79 8.15 -3.34
CA GLY A 341 2.98 9.53 -3.80
C GLY A 341 1.85 10.00 -4.72
N TRP A 342 1.36 9.12 -5.59
CA TRP A 342 0.16 9.37 -6.39
C TRP A 342 -1.04 9.74 -5.51
N GLN A 343 -1.30 8.98 -4.45
CA GLN A 343 -2.45 9.23 -3.56
C GLN A 343 -2.32 10.56 -2.83
N VAL A 344 -1.11 10.91 -2.37
CA VAL A 344 -0.82 12.22 -1.76
C VAL A 344 -1.07 13.36 -2.75
N ALA A 345 -0.61 13.21 -3.99
CA ALA A 345 -0.81 14.20 -5.04
C ALA A 345 -2.30 14.40 -5.37
N VAL A 346 -3.10 13.33 -5.37
CA VAL A 346 -4.56 13.41 -5.54
C VAL A 346 -5.27 14.07 -4.35
N ALA A 347 -4.74 13.91 -3.14
CA ALA A 347 -5.29 14.52 -1.93
C ALA A 347 -4.96 16.02 -1.81
N ALA A 348 -3.82 16.47 -2.34
CA ALA A 348 -3.31 17.83 -2.16
C ALA A 348 -4.27 18.94 -2.65
N PRO A 349 -4.95 18.85 -3.81
CA PRO A 349 -5.96 19.85 -4.21
C PRO A 349 -7.13 19.97 -3.22
N VAL A 350 -7.53 18.87 -2.58
CA VAL A 350 -8.57 18.89 -1.53
C VAL A 350 -8.07 19.66 -0.31
N ALA A 351 -6.82 19.42 0.09
CA ALA A 351 -6.19 20.13 1.21
C ALA A 351 -6.09 21.64 0.93
N ILE A 352 -5.62 22.04 -0.26
CA ILE A 352 -5.53 23.45 -0.68
C ILE A 352 -6.90 24.14 -0.56
N ARG A 353 -7.97 23.52 -1.07
CA ARG A 353 -9.33 24.10 -0.97
C ARG A 353 -9.78 24.31 0.48
N ARG A 354 -9.37 23.47 1.42
CA ARG A 354 -9.74 23.62 2.83
C ARG A 354 -9.04 24.78 3.51
N ILE A 355 -7.77 25.01 3.18
CA ILE A 355 -6.97 26.07 3.78
C ILE A 355 -7.04 27.39 3.01
N GLN A 356 -7.69 27.43 1.84
CA GLN A 356 -7.69 28.57 0.93
C GLN A 356 -8.05 29.91 1.59
N GLY A 357 -8.96 29.91 2.58
CA GLY A 357 -9.37 31.11 3.30
C GLY A 357 -8.28 31.73 4.18
N GLY A 358 -7.24 30.97 4.53
CA GLY A 358 -6.08 31.42 5.29
C GLY A 358 -4.83 31.66 4.45
N LEU A 359 -4.91 31.50 3.11
CA LEU A 359 -3.76 31.69 2.23
C LEU A 359 -3.63 33.14 1.79
N VAL A 360 -2.41 33.67 1.89
CA VAL A 360 -2.04 35.01 1.41
C VAL A 360 -0.85 34.97 0.48
N THR A 361 -0.72 35.96 -0.39
CA THR A 361 0.40 36.12 -1.31
C THR A 361 0.89 37.57 -1.34
N ASP A 362 2.15 37.76 -1.73
CA ASP A 362 2.76 39.07 -1.99
C ASP A 362 2.96 39.35 -3.51
N SER A 363 2.39 38.50 -4.38
CA SER A 363 2.57 38.56 -5.84
C SER A 363 1.86 39.71 -6.54
N ILE A 364 2.57 40.84 -6.73
CA ILE A 364 2.01 42.15 -7.15
C ILE A 364 1.08 42.03 -8.36
N GLU A 365 1.39 41.13 -9.30
CA GLU A 365 0.61 40.81 -10.50
C GLU A 365 -0.82 40.32 -10.22
N HIS A 366 -1.11 39.85 -9.01
CA HIS A 366 -2.39 39.29 -8.59
C HIS A 366 -3.07 40.12 -7.49
N ARG A 367 -2.55 41.33 -7.22
CA ARG A 367 -3.13 42.23 -6.23
C ARG A 367 -4.53 42.69 -6.68
N PRO A 368 -5.58 42.50 -5.86
CA PRO A 368 -6.90 43.02 -6.21
C PRO A 368 -6.92 44.55 -6.21
N ASP A 369 -7.60 45.14 -7.21
CA ASP A 369 -7.58 46.58 -7.52
C ASP A 369 -8.07 47.49 -6.37
N ARG A 370 -8.87 46.95 -5.44
CA ARG A 370 -9.52 47.71 -4.35
C ARG A 370 -8.77 47.66 -3.00
N LEU A 371 -7.64 46.99 -2.91
CA LEU A 371 -6.86 46.90 -1.67
C LEU A 371 -5.89 48.08 -1.53
N ASP A 372 -5.72 48.58 -0.30
CA ASP A 372 -4.75 49.61 0.06
C ASP A 372 -3.34 49.27 -0.46
N ALA A 373 -2.67 50.25 -1.08
CA ALA A 373 -1.29 50.12 -1.58
C ALA A 373 -0.24 49.88 -0.50
N ARG A 374 -0.61 50.08 0.76
CA ARG A 374 0.25 49.81 1.91
C ARG A 374 0.19 48.35 2.37
N MET A 375 -0.77 47.56 1.91
CA MET A 375 -0.86 46.14 2.27
C MET A 375 0.17 45.30 1.50
N ARG A 376 1.03 44.61 2.26
CA ARG A 376 2.10 43.75 1.72
C ARG A 376 1.62 42.37 1.27
N PHE A 377 0.56 41.86 1.90
CA PHE A 377 -0.03 40.56 1.60
C PHE A 377 -1.52 40.71 1.31
N TYR A 378 -2.06 39.90 0.41
CA TYR A 378 -3.47 39.85 0.05
C TYR A 378 -3.93 38.42 -0.21
N PRO A 379 -5.25 38.16 -0.21
CA PRO A 379 -5.78 36.84 -0.51
C PRO A 379 -5.23 36.28 -1.83
N VAL A 380 -4.95 34.97 -1.85
CA VAL A 380 -4.50 34.28 -3.06
C VAL A 380 -5.60 34.31 -4.12
N HIS A 381 -5.23 34.66 -5.35
CA HIS A 381 -6.17 34.71 -6.48
C HIS A 381 -6.52 33.29 -6.98
N ASP A 382 -7.75 33.07 -7.46
CA ASP A 382 -8.23 31.75 -7.92
C ASP A 382 -7.32 31.09 -8.97
N ARG A 383 -6.77 31.89 -9.89
CA ARG A 383 -5.75 31.44 -10.88
C ARG A 383 -4.50 30.83 -10.23
N GLN A 384 -4.03 31.40 -9.12
CA GLN A 384 -2.88 30.86 -8.38
C GLN A 384 -3.26 29.55 -7.69
N LEU A 385 -4.46 29.48 -7.07
CA LEU A 385 -4.98 28.23 -6.50
C LEU A 385 -5.12 27.13 -7.56
N ALA A 386 -5.62 27.48 -8.75
CA ALA A 386 -5.74 26.56 -9.88
C ALA A 386 -4.38 26.06 -10.36
N ALA A 387 -3.38 26.95 -10.45
CA ALA A 387 -2.00 26.60 -10.83
C ALA A 387 -1.34 25.67 -9.80
N MET A 388 -1.55 25.90 -8.49
CA MET A 388 -1.07 24.99 -7.45
C MET A 388 -1.71 23.61 -7.57
N ALA A 389 -3.04 23.56 -7.75
CA ALA A 389 -3.74 22.29 -7.94
C ALA A 389 -3.28 21.56 -9.21
N GLU A 390 -2.96 22.29 -10.29
CA GLU A 390 -2.40 21.74 -11.52
C GLU A 390 -1.01 21.14 -11.31
N ALA A 391 -0.15 21.81 -10.53
CA ALA A 391 1.17 21.28 -10.20
C ALA A 391 1.10 19.89 -9.53
N TYR A 392 0.14 19.68 -8.62
CA TYR A 392 -0.11 18.36 -8.03
C TYR A 392 -0.76 17.36 -8.99
N ARG A 393 -1.61 17.80 -9.92
CA ARG A 393 -2.12 16.91 -10.98
C ARG A 393 -1.00 16.38 -11.86
N ASN A 394 -0.03 17.21 -12.23
CA ASN A 394 1.13 16.80 -13.04
C ASN A 394 2.03 15.76 -12.34
N VAL A 395 2.08 15.76 -11.01
CA VAL A 395 2.80 14.74 -10.23
C VAL A 395 2.21 13.34 -10.47
N THR A 396 0.89 13.22 -10.60
CA THR A 396 0.22 11.92 -10.70
C THR A 396 0.70 11.09 -11.89
N GLY A 397 0.85 11.69 -13.07
CA GLY A 397 1.35 11.00 -14.26
C GLY A 397 2.80 10.55 -14.13
N ALA A 398 3.66 11.38 -13.54
CA ALA A 398 5.06 11.03 -13.32
C ALA A 398 5.23 9.89 -12.30
N GLU A 399 4.43 9.89 -11.24
CA GLU A 399 4.42 8.79 -10.25
C GLU A 399 3.92 7.48 -10.87
N GLN A 400 2.88 7.53 -11.70
CA GLN A 400 2.40 6.34 -12.41
C GLN A 400 3.47 5.75 -13.34
N ALA A 401 4.19 6.58 -14.10
CA ALA A 401 5.27 6.11 -14.96
C ALA A 401 6.38 5.41 -14.14
N ALA A 402 6.86 6.05 -13.07
CA ALA A 402 7.87 5.46 -12.20
C ALA A 402 7.40 4.14 -11.56
N ALA A 403 6.13 4.08 -11.13
CA ALA A 403 5.52 2.88 -10.58
C ALA A 403 5.48 1.73 -11.61
N VAL A 404 5.06 1.99 -12.85
CA VAL A 404 5.02 0.99 -13.93
C VAL A 404 6.41 0.42 -14.22
N THR A 405 7.42 1.27 -14.34
CA THR A 405 8.78 0.81 -14.65
C THR A 405 9.38 -0.02 -13.51
N LEU A 406 9.11 0.35 -12.24
CA LEU A 406 9.49 -0.45 -11.07
C LEU A 406 8.83 -1.83 -11.03
N LEU A 407 7.54 -1.92 -11.38
CA LEU A 407 6.85 -3.21 -11.52
C LEU A 407 7.44 -4.02 -12.68
N GLY A 408 7.83 -3.38 -13.78
CA GLY A 408 8.56 -4.02 -14.87
C GLY A 408 9.86 -4.67 -14.43
N VAL A 409 10.65 -4.00 -13.57
CA VAL A 409 11.85 -4.60 -12.96
C VAL A 409 11.51 -5.82 -12.12
N ALA A 410 10.52 -5.74 -11.23
CA ALA A 410 10.12 -6.86 -10.39
C ALA A 410 9.62 -8.05 -11.22
N GLN A 411 8.81 -7.79 -12.25
CA GLN A 411 8.29 -8.80 -13.17
C GLN A 411 9.40 -9.46 -13.99
N GLN A 412 10.36 -8.69 -14.49
CA GLN A 412 11.52 -9.24 -15.23
C GLN A 412 12.32 -10.24 -14.40
N ILE A 413 12.38 -10.03 -13.08
CA ILE A 413 13.07 -10.91 -12.12
C ILE A 413 12.15 -12.05 -11.61
N GLY A 414 10.88 -12.07 -12.01
CA GLY A 414 9.90 -13.05 -11.55
C GLY A 414 9.43 -12.85 -10.10
N THR A 415 9.59 -11.64 -9.55
CA THR A 415 9.14 -11.33 -8.20
C THR A 415 7.64 -11.00 -8.18
N PRO A 416 6.83 -11.69 -7.35
CA PRO A 416 5.41 -11.39 -7.24
C PRO A 416 5.18 -10.01 -6.61
N VAL A 417 4.24 -9.24 -7.19
CA VAL A 417 3.89 -7.87 -6.75
C VAL A 417 2.40 -7.77 -6.40
N PRO A 418 1.88 -8.57 -5.45
CA PRO A 418 0.45 -8.60 -5.13
C PRO A 418 -0.09 -7.23 -4.67
N ARG A 419 0.75 -6.40 -4.05
CA ARG A 419 0.39 -5.03 -3.67
C ARG A 419 -0.05 -4.17 -4.85
N ALA A 420 0.54 -4.36 -6.03
CA ALA A 420 0.24 -3.54 -7.20
C ALA A 420 -1.23 -3.64 -7.65
N ALA A 421 -1.83 -4.82 -7.50
CA ALA A 421 -3.24 -5.04 -7.83
C ALA A 421 -4.18 -4.26 -6.87
N LEU A 422 -3.84 -4.23 -5.58
CA LEU A 422 -4.58 -3.46 -4.57
C LEU A 422 -4.47 -1.96 -4.82
N ASP A 423 -3.25 -1.47 -5.09
CA ASP A 423 -3.01 -0.06 -5.39
C ASP A 423 -3.76 0.38 -6.66
N ALA A 424 -3.75 -0.45 -7.71
CA ALA A 424 -4.51 -0.17 -8.92
C ALA A 424 -6.02 -0.09 -8.66
N THR A 425 -6.56 -0.97 -7.81
CA THR A 425 -7.98 -0.91 -7.40
C THR A 425 -8.27 0.36 -6.59
N ALA A 426 -7.44 0.67 -5.60
CA ALA A 426 -7.55 1.89 -4.80
C ALA A 426 -7.50 3.15 -5.66
N HIS A 427 -6.54 3.25 -6.58
CA HIS A 427 -6.40 4.39 -7.50
C HIS A 427 -7.62 4.56 -8.40
N ARG A 428 -8.18 3.47 -8.96
CA ARG A 428 -9.43 3.52 -9.74
C ARG A 428 -10.60 4.03 -8.90
N MET A 429 -10.75 3.54 -7.67
CA MET A 429 -11.82 3.98 -6.78
C MET A 429 -11.70 5.46 -6.44
N ILE A 430 -10.50 5.93 -6.10
CA ILE A 430 -10.23 7.35 -5.81
C ILE A 430 -10.54 8.22 -7.03
N ALA A 431 -10.05 7.84 -8.22
CA ALA A 431 -10.28 8.58 -9.45
C ALA A 431 -11.78 8.70 -9.78
N ALA A 432 -12.54 7.60 -9.61
CA ALA A 432 -13.99 7.60 -9.81
C ALA A 432 -14.73 8.55 -8.86
N HIS A 433 -14.33 8.61 -7.58
CA HIS A 433 -14.96 9.50 -6.60
C HIS A 433 -14.63 10.99 -6.84
N GLN A 434 -13.50 11.30 -7.47
CA GLN A 434 -13.11 12.68 -7.78
C GLN A 434 -13.66 13.20 -9.12
N GLY A 435 -14.45 12.40 -9.85
CA GLY A 435 -14.97 12.78 -11.17
C GLY A 435 -13.87 12.96 -12.22
N TRP A 436 -12.67 12.40 -11.99
CA TRP A 436 -11.60 12.38 -12.97
C TRP A 436 -11.93 11.29 -13.98
N SER A 437 -12.55 11.67 -15.10
CA SER A 437 -12.81 10.76 -16.22
C SER A 437 -11.49 10.15 -16.69
N ALA A 438 -11.41 8.82 -16.58
CA ALA A 438 -10.26 8.02 -16.94
C ALA A 438 -9.95 8.17 -18.45
N THR A 439 -8.80 8.74 -18.77
CA THR A 439 -8.07 8.33 -19.97
C THR A 439 -6.99 7.36 -19.51
N VAL A 440 -7.39 6.14 -19.13
CA VAL A 440 -6.45 5.05 -18.87
C VAL A 440 -6.82 3.92 -19.81
N THR A 441 -6.06 3.82 -20.89
CA THR A 441 -5.94 2.62 -21.71
C THR A 441 -5.25 1.56 -20.85
N ALA A 442 -6.02 0.89 -19.99
CA ALA A 442 -5.54 -0.24 -19.22
C ALA A 442 -5.41 -1.44 -20.16
N ARG A 443 -4.18 -1.70 -20.60
CA ARG A 443 -3.80 -3.02 -21.10
C ARG A 443 -3.73 -3.94 -19.88
N THR A 444 -4.83 -4.63 -19.64
CA THR A 444 -4.96 -5.71 -18.65
C THR A 444 -3.91 -6.78 -18.93
N ALA A 445 -2.91 -6.91 -18.06
CA ALA A 445 -2.17 -8.15 -17.90
C ALA A 445 -3.03 -9.07 -17.02
N THR A 446 -3.97 -9.78 -17.64
CA THR A 446 -4.62 -10.92 -17.02
C THR A 446 -3.57 -12.03 -16.91
N PRO A 447 -3.31 -12.64 -15.74
CA PRO A 447 -2.58 -13.89 -15.69
C PRO A 447 -3.53 -14.97 -16.20
N GLN A 448 -3.53 -15.19 -17.52
CA GLN A 448 -4.19 -16.35 -18.09
C GLN A 448 -3.33 -17.56 -17.71
N ALA A 449 -3.70 -18.20 -16.60
CA ALA A 449 -3.21 -19.52 -16.24
C ALA A 449 -3.32 -20.41 -17.48
N ALA A 450 -2.18 -20.94 -17.93
CA ALA A 450 -2.11 -21.94 -18.96
C ALA A 450 -2.99 -23.12 -18.54
N ARG A 451 -4.19 -23.20 -19.12
CA ARG A 451 -4.94 -24.45 -19.17
C ARG A 451 -4.15 -25.38 -20.09
N PRO A 452 -3.68 -26.55 -19.64
CA PRO A 452 -3.32 -27.60 -20.58
C PRO A 452 -4.58 -27.94 -21.38
N SER A 453 -4.49 -27.76 -22.69
CA SER A 453 -5.54 -28.12 -23.64
C SER A 453 -5.84 -29.60 -23.49
N ALA A 454 -7.00 -29.93 -22.90
CA ALA A 454 -7.51 -31.28 -22.91
C ALA A 454 -7.81 -31.67 -24.37
N ALA A 455 -7.11 -32.70 -24.84
CA ALA A 455 -7.35 -33.32 -26.13
C ALA A 455 -8.83 -33.74 -26.26
N PRO A 456 -9.45 -33.62 -27.45
CA PRO A 456 -10.77 -34.16 -27.66
C PRO A 456 -10.70 -35.70 -27.57
N LEU A 457 -11.41 -36.26 -26.60
CA LEU A 457 -11.71 -37.67 -26.51
C LEU A 457 -12.52 -38.10 -27.75
N SER A 458 -11.81 -38.66 -28.73
CA SER A 458 -12.39 -39.52 -29.76
C SER A 458 -13.13 -40.67 -29.08
N ARG A 459 -14.46 -40.67 -29.15
CA ARG A 459 -15.28 -41.84 -28.84
C ARG A 459 -15.08 -42.86 -29.95
N SER A 460 -14.21 -43.84 -29.72
CA SER A 460 -14.30 -45.15 -30.38
C SER A 460 -15.28 -46.01 -29.59
N ALA A 461 -16.45 -46.25 -30.18
CA ALA A 461 -17.27 -47.42 -29.87
C ALA A 461 -17.00 -48.45 -30.98
N VAL A 462 -16.51 -49.62 -30.59
CA VAL A 462 -16.35 -50.84 -31.40
C VAL A 462 -17.77 -51.32 -31.77
N GLY A 463 -18.19 -51.34 -33.04
CA GLY A 463 -18.05 -52.45 -34.01
C GLY A 463 -19.34 -53.30 -34.06
N PRO A 464 -19.65 -54.11 -35.11
CA PRO A 464 -18.85 -54.47 -36.28
C PRO A 464 -19.59 -54.49 -37.65
N SER A 465 -18.82 -54.75 -38.71
CA SER A 465 -19.16 -55.46 -39.96
C SER A 465 -20.28 -54.94 -40.89
N ALA A 466 -19.88 -54.48 -42.08
CA ALA A 466 -20.00 -55.26 -43.31
C ALA A 466 -19.36 -54.51 -44.51
N LEU A 467 -18.64 -55.28 -45.32
CA LEU A 467 -17.98 -54.88 -46.55
C LEU A 467 -18.97 -54.46 -47.65
N ALA A 468 -18.70 -53.31 -48.28
CA ALA A 468 -18.50 -53.06 -49.73
C ALA A 468 -19.45 -53.70 -50.78
N PRO A 469 -19.33 -53.32 -52.08
CA PRO A 469 -19.14 -52.00 -52.69
C PRO A 469 -20.16 -51.79 -53.85
N GLN A 470 -20.18 -50.59 -54.45
CA GLN A 470 -20.59 -50.27 -55.84
C GLN A 470 -20.75 -48.74 -55.95
N HIS A 471 -20.62 -48.03 -57.06
CA HIS A 471 -19.94 -48.15 -58.35
C HIS A 471 -20.21 -46.80 -59.05
N THR A 472 -19.25 -46.29 -59.83
CA THR A 472 -19.44 -45.48 -61.07
C THR A 472 -20.19 -44.12 -61.07
N ALA A 473 -19.49 -43.10 -61.57
CA ALA A 473 -19.99 -41.92 -62.32
C ALA A 473 -20.75 -42.36 -63.62
N PRO A 474 -21.38 -41.50 -64.48
CA PRO A 474 -21.04 -40.09 -64.75
C PRO A 474 -22.16 -39.14 -65.32
N VAL A 475 -21.74 -37.93 -65.74
CA VAL A 475 -22.24 -37.06 -66.84
C VAL A 475 -23.66 -36.43 -66.74
N ARG A 476 -23.72 -35.08 -66.75
CA ARG A 476 -24.33 -34.31 -67.86
C ARG A 476 -23.99 -32.81 -67.85
N GLN A 477 -23.93 -32.31 -69.07
CA GLN A 477 -23.52 -30.99 -69.57
C GLN A 477 -24.67 -29.99 -69.67
N GLN A 478 -24.26 -28.72 -69.85
CA GLN A 478 -24.85 -27.65 -70.69
C GLN A 478 -25.91 -26.67 -70.14
N GLY A 479 -25.70 -25.40 -70.51
CA GLY A 479 -26.66 -24.28 -70.46
C GLY A 479 -26.01 -22.97 -69.99
N GLN A 480 -25.09 -22.36 -70.76
CA GLN A 480 -25.31 -21.14 -71.58
C GLN A 480 -25.99 -19.93 -70.89
N SER A 481 -25.17 -18.89 -70.67
CA SER A 481 -25.37 -17.47 -70.99
C SER A 481 -26.79 -16.86 -70.95
N ARG A 482 -27.10 -16.10 -69.89
CA ARG A 482 -27.12 -14.62 -69.88
C ARG A 482 -27.46 -14.11 -68.48
#